data_AF-A0A971NG35-F1
#
_entry.id   AF-A0A971NG35-F1
#
_cell.length_a   1.000
_cell.length_b   1.000
_cell.length_c   1.000
_cell.angle_alpha   90.00
_cell.angle_beta   90.00
_cell.angle_gamma   90.00
#
_symmetry.space_group_name_H-M   'P 1'
#
loop_
_entity.id
_entity.type
_entity.pdbx_description
1 polymer ?
#
loop_
_entity_poly.entity_id
_entity_poly.type
_entity_poly.pdbx_seq_one_letter_code
_entity_poly.pdbx_strand_id
1 'polypeptide(L)'
;MIRMSAVVSLIVFLSLLLLVGLAVVFAVRKREEIEREGDAVIKNIYVYLVLFATLMMTIGGTVSAFMAVADMVAPTPYYQTFEEFKLNNRDVKSALENETPAPVLSEDEMRDKYNAIVAGERNRQVERAKNSLIKSLGWIIIPLPVFIYFQRRLTAGEEFTRG
;
A
#
# COMPACT_ATOMS: atom_id res chain seq x y z
N MET A 1 46.75 -68.03 17.07
CA MET A 1 46.29 -67.22 15.92
C MET A 1 44.80 -66.87 15.97
N ILE A 2 43.88 -67.81 16.25
CA ILE A 2 42.41 -67.59 16.21
C ILE A 2 41.93 -66.46 17.15
N ARG A 3 42.46 -66.37 18.38
CA ARG A 3 42.09 -65.31 19.34
C ARG A 3 42.53 -63.90 18.92
N MET A 4 43.66 -63.78 18.22
CA MET A 4 44.17 -62.48 17.74
C MET A 4 43.35 -61.96 16.56
N SER A 5 42.95 -62.86 15.65
CA SER A 5 42.04 -62.54 14.54
C SER A 5 40.67 -62.05 15.05
N ALA A 6 40.10 -62.72 16.06
CA ALA A 6 38.83 -62.31 16.65
C ALA A 6 38.88 -60.91 17.29
N VAL A 7 39.98 -60.56 17.95
CA VAL A 7 40.17 -59.23 18.55
C VAL A 7 40.31 -58.14 17.49
N VAL A 8 41.06 -58.41 16.41
CA VAL A 8 41.21 -57.47 15.29
C VAL A 8 39.86 -57.26 14.58
N SER A 9 39.10 -58.31 14.31
CA SER A 9 37.75 -58.20 13.74
C SER A 9 36.79 -57.42 14.62
N LEU A 10 36.86 -57.59 15.95
CA LEU A 10 36.03 -56.84 16.90
C LEU A 10 36.36 -55.34 16.89
N ILE A 11 37.65 -54.98 16.85
CA ILE A 11 38.10 -53.58 16.78
C ILE A 11 37.66 -52.94 15.47
N VAL A 12 37.81 -53.64 14.35
CA VAL A 12 37.33 -53.16 13.03
C VAL A 12 35.82 -52.93 13.06
N PHE A 13 35.06 -53.88 13.62
CA PHE A 13 33.61 -53.75 13.73
C PHE A 13 33.18 -52.56 14.62
N LEU A 14 33.82 -52.37 15.78
CA LEU A 14 33.57 -51.23 16.67
C LEU A 14 33.93 -49.89 16.02
N SER A 15 35.05 -49.83 15.30
CA SER A 15 35.45 -48.63 14.56
C SER A 15 34.47 -48.29 13.43
N LEU A 16 33.94 -49.29 12.73
CA LEU A 16 32.91 -49.11 11.71
C LEU A 16 31.60 -48.61 12.32
N LEU A 17 31.16 -49.18 13.44
CA LEU A 17 29.97 -48.70 14.16
C LEU A 17 30.12 -47.26 14.63
N LEU A 18 31.32 -46.89 15.10
CA LEU A 18 31.61 -45.53 15.53
C LEU A 18 31.56 -44.55 14.34
N LEU A 19 32.13 -44.91 13.19
CA LEU A 19 32.06 -44.10 11.98
C LEU A 19 30.63 -43.92 11.47
N VAL A 20 29.83 -44.99 11.48
CA VAL A 20 28.41 -44.94 11.09
C VAL A 20 27.62 -44.06 12.06
N GLY A 21 27.84 -44.21 13.38
CA GLY A 21 27.22 -43.37 14.40
C GLY A 21 27.56 -41.89 14.21
N LEU A 22 28.82 -41.58 13.91
CA LEU A 22 29.28 -40.22 13.64
C LEU A 22 28.61 -39.66 12.38
N ALA A 23 28.57 -40.42 11.29
CA ALA A 23 27.92 -40.02 10.04
C ALA A 23 26.42 -39.71 10.24
N VAL A 24 25.72 -40.51 11.03
CA VAL A 24 24.31 -40.28 11.37
C VAL A 24 24.13 -38.99 12.18
N VAL A 25 24.97 -38.76 13.21
CA VAL A 25 24.91 -37.53 14.00
C VAL A 25 25.19 -36.29 13.15
N PHE A 26 26.18 -36.36 12.25
CA PHE A 26 26.46 -35.26 11.31
C PHE A 26 25.31 -35.02 10.33
N ALA A 27 24.68 -36.08 9.82
CA ALA A 27 23.53 -35.96 8.91
C ALA A 27 22.31 -35.31 9.60
N VAL A 28 22.02 -35.71 10.85
CA VAL A 28 20.92 -35.11 11.65
C VAL A 28 21.19 -33.64 11.93
N ARG A 29 22.41 -33.28 12.35
CA ARG A 29 22.79 -31.88 12.60
C ARG A 29 22.67 -31.02 11.35
N LYS A 30 23.13 -31.53 10.20
CA LYS A 30 23.04 -30.80 8.93
C LYS A 30 21.58 -30.57 8.50
N ARG A 31 20.70 -31.53 8.76
CA ARG A 31 19.26 -31.39 8.47
C ARG A 31 18.60 -30.32 9.36
N GLU A 32 18.88 -30.32 10.66
CA GLU A 32 18.40 -29.27 11.57
C GLU A 32 18.91 -27.89 11.20
N GLU A 33 20.18 -27.77 10.79
CA GLU A 33 20.77 -26.51 10.36
C GLU A 33 20.10 -25.95 9.11
N ILE A 34 19.85 -26.78 8.10
CA ILE A 34 19.12 -26.40 6.88
C ILE A 34 17.68 -25.97 7.18
N GLU A 35 16.97 -26.68 8.07
CA GLU A 35 15.62 -26.30 8.48
C GLU A 35 15.61 -24.95 9.22
N ARG A 36 16.57 -24.73 10.12
CA ARG A 36 16.70 -23.45 10.85
C ARG A 36 17.06 -22.29 9.93
N GLU A 37 17.93 -22.51 8.95
CA GLU A 37 18.29 -21.52 7.95
C GLU A 37 17.09 -21.18 7.05
N GLY A 38 16.34 -22.19 6.61
CA GLY A 38 15.10 -22.01 5.85
C GLY A 38 14.05 -21.19 6.59
N ASP A 39 13.81 -21.49 7.87
CA ASP A 39 12.88 -20.75 8.73
C ASP A 39 13.29 -19.28 8.89
N ALA A 40 14.60 -19.01 9.02
CA ALA A 40 15.13 -17.65 9.11
C ALA A 40 14.88 -16.86 7.81
N VAL A 41 15.09 -17.49 6.64
CA VAL A 41 14.82 -16.88 5.34
C VAL A 41 13.32 -16.56 5.18
N ILE A 42 12.43 -17.49 5.51
CA ILE A 42 10.98 -17.29 5.41
C ILE A 42 10.52 -16.12 6.30
N LYS A 43 11.03 -16.06 7.53
CA LYS A 43 10.73 -14.97 8.47
C LYS A 43 11.20 -13.62 7.94
N ASN A 44 12.38 -13.55 7.32
CA ASN A 44 12.89 -12.32 6.73
C ASN A 44 12.04 -11.89 5.53
N ILE A 45 11.66 -12.81 4.64
CA ILE A 45 10.76 -12.52 3.52
C ILE A 45 9.43 -11.94 4.03
N TYR A 46 8.84 -12.53 5.07
CA TYR A 46 7.62 -11.99 5.68
C TYR A 46 7.78 -10.55 6.18
N VAL A 47 8.86 -10.26 6.91
CA VAL A 47 9.15 -8.90 7.40
C VAL A 47 9.26 -7.93 6.23
N TYR A 48 10.02 -8.28 5.19
CA TYR A 48 10.18 -7.41 4.02
C TYR A 48 8.88 -7.22 3.24
N LEU A 49 8.03 -8.24 3.11
CA LEU A 49 6.72 -8.11 2.47
C LEU A 49 5.80 -7.14 3.22
N VAL A 50 5.78 -7.21 4.56
CA VAL A 50 5.00 -6.28 5.39
C VAL A 50 5.55 -4.86 5.24
N LEU A 51 6.86 -4.68 5.34
CA LEU A 51 7.50 -3.37 5.15
C LEU A 51 7.21 -2.80 3.76
N PHE A 52 7.29 -3.63 2.72
CA PHE A 52 6.93 -3.25 1.35
C PHE A 52 5.47 -2.80 1.23
N ALA A 53 4.53 -3.54 1.81
CA ALA A 53 3.12 -3.16 1.81
C ALA A 53 2.89 -1.81 2.51
N THR A 54 3.51 -1.60 3.68
CA THR A 54 3.41 -0.32 4.41
C THR A 54 4.03 0.85 3.64
N LEU A 55 5.13 0.60 2.92
CA LEU A 55 5.78 1.59 2.06
C LEU A 55 4.86 2.00 0.90
N MET A 56 4.30 1.02 0.18
CA MET A 56 3.36 1.28 -0.92
C MET A 56 2.12 2.05 -0.44
N MET A 57 1.59 1.69 0.73
CA MET A 57 0.47 2.38 1.37
C MET A 57 0.79 3.86 1.65
N THR A 58 1.99 4.12 2.20
CA THR A 58 2.47 5.46 2.54
C THR A 58 2.72 6.32 1.30
N ILE A 59 3.31 5.74 0.25
CA ILE A 59 3.55 6.44 -1.03
C ILE A 59 2.21 6.84 -1.66
N GLY A 60 1.24 5.91 -1.74
CA GLY A 60 -0.09 6.20 -2.26
C GLY A 60 -0.82 7.30 -1.47
N GLY A 61 -0.73 7.25 -0.13
CA GLY A 61 -1.27 8.30 0.73
C GLY A 61 -0.62 9.65 0.49
N THR A 62 0.71 9.71 0.35
CA THR A 62 1.44 10.97 0.16
C THR A 62 1.11 11.63 -1.18
N VAL A 63 1.08 10.86 -2.27
CA VAL A 63 0.68 11.38 -3.59
C VAL A 63 -0.76 11.92 -3.55
N SER A 64 -1.68 11.15 -2.94
CA SER A 64 -3.09 11.56 -2.81
C SER A 64 -3.26 12.83 -1.96
N ALA A 65 -2.46 12.98 -0.89
CA ALA A 65 -2.46 14.19 -0.07
C ALA A 65 -2.02 15.42 -0.87
N PHE A 66 -0.96 15.29 -1.66
CA PHE A 66 -0.48 16.38 -2.50
C PHE A 66 -1.50 16.79 -3.56
N MET A 67 -2.13 15.81 -4.23
CA MET A 67 -3.21 16.07 -5.18
C MET A 67 -4.39 16.81 -4.53
N ALA A 68 -4.82 16.37 -3.35
CA ALA A 68 -5.90 17.01 -2.62
C ALA A 68 -5.57 18.47 -2.25
N VAL A 69 -4.33 18.75 -1.82
CA VAL A 69 -3.90 20.13 -1.56
C VAL A 69 -3.88 20.97 -2.84
N ALA A 70 -3.41 20.40 -3.95
CA ALA A 70 -3.43 21.07 -5.24
C ALA A 70 -4.86 21.42 -5.68
N ASP A 71 -5.80 20.49 -5.55
CA ASP A 71 -7.22 20.70 -5.89
C ASP A 71 -7.91 21.74 -4.99
N MET A 72 -7.43 21.94 -3.75
CA MET A 72 -7.91 23.01 -2.87
C MET A 72 -7.41 24.39 -3.29
N VAL A 73 -6.15 24.49 -3.72
CA VAL A 73 -5.50 25.76 -4.09
C VAL A 73 -5.89 26.18 -5.51
N ALA A 74 -5.91 25.22 -6.44
CA ALA A 74 -6.17 25.41 -7.86
C ALA A 74 -7.27 24.42 -8.33
N PRO A 75 -8.53 24.59 -7.87
CA PRO A 75 -9.63 23.74 -8.29
C PRO A 75 -9.83 23.83 -9.80
N THR A 76 -10.26 22.72 -10.43
CA THR A 76 -10.44 22.71 -11.89
C THR A 76 -11.48 23.74 -12.33
N PRO A 77 -11.23 24.50 -13.41
CA PRO A 77 -12.17 25.49 -13.92
C PRO A 77 -13.50 24.86 -14.31
N TYR A 78 -14.59 25.63 -14.17
CA TYR A 78 -15.90 25.20 -14.66
C TYR A 78 -15.85 25.05 -16.19
N TYR A 79 -16.35 23.92 -16.70
CA TYR A 79 -16.16 23.50 -18.08
C TYR A 79 -17.00 24.32 -19.09
N GLN A 80 -18.11 24.89 -18.66
CA GLN A 80 -19.05 25.60 -19.52
C GLN A 80 -18.84 27.11 -19.41
N THR A 81 -18.84 27.81 -20.54
CA THR A 81 -18.80 29.28 -20.56
C THR A 81 -20.18 29.89 -20.33
N PHE A 82 -20.26 31.17 -19.96
CA PHE A 82 -21.54 31.86 -19.83
C PHE A 82 -22.35 31.87 -21.14
N GLU A 83 -21.68 32.00 -22.28
CA GLU A 83 -22.34 31.99 -23.60
C GLU A 83 -22.97 30.63 -23.90
N GLU A 84 -22.26 29.53 -23.63
CA GLU A 84 -22.81 28.18 -23.76
C GLU A 84 -23.96 27.93 -22.77
N PHE A 85 -23.86 28.46 -21.54
CA PHE A 85 -24.93 28.36 -20.55
C PHE A 85 -26.20 29.08 -21.02
N LYS A 86 -26.04 30.26 -21.63
CA LYS A 86 -27.12 31.05 -22.21
C LYS A 86 -27.79 30.32 -23.37
N LEU A 87 -27.02 29.71 -24.28
CA LEU A 87 -27.54 28.93 -25.40
C LEU A 87 -28.33 27.71 -24.90
N ASN A 88 -27.76 26.91 -24.01
CA ASN A 88 -28.44 25.74 -23.44
C ASN A 88 -29.74 26.11 -22.69
N ASN A 89 -29.77 27.21 -21.95
CA ASN A 89 -30.98 27.64 -21.24
C ASN A 89 -32.07 28.16 -22.19
N ARG A 90 -31.71 28.71 -23.35
CA ARG A 90 -32.67 29.16 -24.37
C ARG A 90 -33.24 27.97 -25.15
N ASP A 91 -32.39 27.02 -25.54
CA ASP A 91 -32.79 25.85 -26.33
C ASP A 91 -33.65 24.85 -25.53
N VAL A 92 -33.30 24.59 -24.25
CA VAL A 92 -34.10 23.73 -23.37
C VAL A 92 -35.49 24.32 -23.12
N LYS A 93 -35.58 25.65 -23.00
CA LYS A 93 -36.87 26.33 -22.79
C LYS A 93 -37.74 26.30 -24.04
N SER A 94 -37.14 26.47 -25.22
CA SER A 94 -37.84 26.38 -26.51
C SER A 94 -38.33 24.96 -26.83
N ALA A 95 -37.68 23.91 -26.30
CA ALA A 95 -38.08 22.52 -26.52
C ALA A 95 -39.19 22.03 -25.56
N LEU A 96 -39.38 22.69 -24.41
CA LEU A 96 -40.42 22.37 -23.42
C LEU A 96 -41.72 23.16 -23.60
N GLU A 97 -41.70 24.27 -24.34
CA GLU A 97 -42.86 25.13 -24.55
C GLU A 97 -43.79 24.62 -25.67
N ASN A 98 -44.57 23.58 -25.37
CA ASN A 98 -45.93 23.43 -25.92
C ASN A 98 -47.01 23.88 -24.93
N GLU A 99 -46.68 24.24 -23.69
CA GLU A 99 -47.66 24.75 -22.71
C GLU A 99 -47.05 25.88 -21.86
N THR A 100 -47.58 27.10 -22.04
CA THR A 100 -47.32 28.37 -21.31
C THR A 100 -45.91 28.98 -21.38
N PRO A 101 -45.77 30.28 -21.75
CA PRO A 101 -44.46 30.94 -21.81
C PRO A 101 -43.93 31.14 -20.40
N ALA A 102 -42.86 30.41 -20.05
CA ALA A 102 -42.16 30.65 -18.81
C ALA A 102 -41.42 31.99 -18.91
N PRO A 103 -41.38 32.81 -17.85
CA PRO A 103 -40.78 34.16 -17.91
C PRO A 103 -39.32 34.06 -18.35
N VAL A 104 -38.98 34.71 -19.45
CA VAL A 104 -37.60 34.80 -19.97
C VAL A 104 -36.79 35.52 -18.90
N LEU A 105 -35.87 34.80 -18.26
CA LEU A 105 -34.95 35.37 -17.28
C LEU A 105 -34.21 36.53 -17.95
N SER A 106 -34.05 37.64 -17.22
CA SER A 106 -33.18 38.71 -17.66
C SER A 106 -31.73 38.23 -17.80
N GLU A 107 -30.89 38.92 -18.58
CA GLU A 107 -29.48 38.55 -18.69
C GLU A 107 -28.75 38.59 -17.34
N ASP A 108 -29.13 39.53 -16.48
CA ASP A 108 -28.61 39.67 -15.12
C ASP A 108 -28.96 38.44 -14.28
N GLU A 109 -30.22 37.99 -14.28
CA GLU A 109 -30.64 36.78 -13.56
C GLU A 109 -29.97 35.51 -14.11
N MET A 110 -29.73 35.43 -15.42
CA MET A 110 -28.99 34.30 -16.02
C MET A 110 -27.52 34.32 -15.59
N ARG A 111 -26.89 35.50 -15.52
CA ARG A 111 -25.51 35.66 -15.06
C ARG A 111 -25.38 35.30 -13.59
N ASP A 112 -26.33 35.69 -12.75
CA ASP A 112 -26.37 35.32 -11.34
C ASP A 112 -26.52 33.81 -11.14
N LYS A 113 -27.40 33.16 -11.91
CA LYS A 113 -27.52 31.70 -11.91
C LYS A 113 -26.22 31.02 -12.33
N TYR A 114 -25.60 31.47 -13.41
CA TYR A 114 -24.32 30.93 -13.87
C TYR A 114 -23.23 31.07 -12.79
N ASN A 115 -23.09 32.26 -12.19
CA ASN A 115 -22.13 32.52 -11.13
C ASN A 115 -22.38 31.63 -9.90
N ALA A 116 -23.65 31.41 -9.53
CA ALA A 116 -24.01 30.51 -8.44
C ALA A 116 -23.62 29.05 -8.75
N ILE A 117 -23.78 28.59 -9.99
CA ILE A 117 -23.37 27.25 -10.43
C ILE A 117 -21.85 27.10 -10.40
N VAL A 118 -21.12 28.06 -10.97
CA VAL A 118 -19.64 28.08 -10.99
C VAL A 118 -19.09 28.07 -9.56
N ALA A 119 -19.61 28.94 -8.69
CA ALA A 119 -19.23 29.00 -7.28
C ALA A 119 -19.58 27.68 -6.55
N GLY A 120 -20.76 27.12 -6.82
CA GLY A 120 -21.19 25.86 -6.23
C GLY A 120 -20.34 24.66 -6.65
N GLU A 121 -19.91 24.58 -7.91
CA GLU A 121 -19.01 23.53 -8.39
C GLU A 121 -17.61 23.69 -7.78
N ARG A 122 -17.08 24.91 -7.76
CA ARG A 122 -15.80 25.21 -7.09
C ARG A 122 -15.82 24.78 -5.62
N ASN A 123 -16.86 25.14 -4.88
CA ASN A 123 -17.01 24.77 -3.48
C ASN A 123 -17.10 23.25 -3.30
N ARG A 124 -17.87 22.56 -4.15
CA ARG A 124 -17.97 21.09 -4.11
C ARG A 124 -16.63 20.41 -4.36
N GLN A 125 -15.81 20.93 -5.29
CA GLN A 125 -14.46 20.40 -5.52
C GLN A 125 -13.56 20.58 -4.31
N VAL A 126 -13.57 21.77 -3.70
CA VAL A 126 -12.78 22.05 -2.49
C VAL A 126 -13.20 21.14 -1.33
N GLU A 127 -14.50 20.92 -1.12
CA GLU A 127 -14.98 20.01 -0.06
C GLU A 127 -14.58 18.54 -0.33
N ARG A 128 -14.64 18.10 -1.59
CA ARG A 128 -14.14 16.77 -1.98
C ARG A 128 -12.64 16.65 -1.73
N ALA A 129 -11.88 17.67 -2.06
CA ALA A 129 -10.44 17.72 -1.85
C ALA A 129 -10.10 17.65 -0.35
N LYS A 130 -10.80 18.39 0.52
CA LYS A 130 -10.67 18.27 1.98
C LYS A 130 -10.91 16.84 2.48
N ASN A 131 -11.98 16.19 2.01
CA ASN A 131 -12.27 14.80 2.37
C ASN A 131 -11.19 13.83 1.87
N SER A 132 -10.68 14.05 0.66
CA SER A 132 -9.57 13.28 0.09
C SER A 132 -8.30 13.43 0.92
N LEU A 133 -7.98 14.64 1.36
CA LEU A 133 -6.84 14.93 2.22
C LEU A 133 -6.92 14.19 3.56
N ILE A 134 -8.10 14.19 4.21
CA ILE A 134 -8.29 13.45 5.47
C ILE A 134 -8.09 11.94 5.25
N LYS A 135 -8.65 11.40 4.16
CA LYS A 135 -8.49 9.98 3.82
C LYS A 135 -7.04 9.62 3.54
N SER A 136 -6.32 10.46 2.80
CA SER A 136 -4.92 10.22 2.45
C SER A 136 -4.00 10.26 3.67
N LEU A 137 -4.29 11.11 4.67
CA LEU A 137 -3.63 11.05 5.97
C LEU A 137 -3.88 9.72 6.67
N GLY A 138 -5.09 9.15 6.57
CA GLY A 138 -5.37 7.79 7.04
C GLY A 138 -4.47 6.74 6.39
N TRP A 139 -4.26 6.84 5.07
CA TRP A 139 -3.33 5.96 4.33
C TRP A 139 -1.87 6.08 4.77
N ILE A 140 -1.46 7.21 5.34
CA ILE A 140 -0.10 7.43 5.86
C ILE A 140 0.02 6.99 7.32
N ILE A 141 -0.97 7.32 8.15
CA ILE A 141 -0.90 7.13 9.60
C ILE A 141 -1.15 5.66 9.98
N ILE A 142 -2.09 4.97 9.33
CA ILE A 142 -2.42 3.57 9.63
C ILE A 142 -1.22 2.61 9.49
N PRO A 143 -0.40 2.66 8.41
CA PRO A 143 0.73 1.76 8.27
C PRO A 143 1.90 2.09 9.21
N LEU A 144 1.96 3.31 9.76
CA LEU A 144 3.13 3.80 10.51
C LEU A 144 3.46 2.95 11.76
N PRO A 145 2.50 2.57 12.64
CA PRO A 145 2.79 1.69 13.78
C PRO A 145 3.32 0.31 13.35
N VAL A 146 2.77 -0.24 12.26
CA VAL A 146 3.20 -1.53 11.71
C VAL A 146 4.63 -1.42 11.18
N PHE A 147 4.91 -0.37 10.40
CA PHE A 147 6.24 -0.08 9.88
C PHE A 147 7.27 0.05 11.01
N ILE A 148 6.98 0.85 12.05
CA ILE A 148 7.88 1.03 13.20
C ILE A 148 8.15 -0.30 13.91
N TYR A 149 7.11 -1.11 14.13
CA TYR A 149 7.27 -2.42 14.78
C TYR A 149 8.18 -3.36 13.97
N PHE A 150 7.93 -3.50 12.68
CA PHE A 150 8.70 -4.40 11.82
C PHE A 150 10.11 -3.87 11.51
N GLN A 151 10.29 -2.56 11.41
CA GLN A 151 11.60 -1.93 11.25
C GLN A 151 12.49 -2.20 12.46
N ARG A 152 11.97 -2.00 13.68
CA ARG A 152 12.71 -2.29 14.92
C ARG A 152 13.08 -3.77 15.01
N ARG A 153 12.18 -4.67 14.60
CA ARG A 153 12.44 -6.11 14.58
C ARG A 153 13.56 -6.48 13.61
N LEU A 154 13.63 -5.83 12.45
CA LEU A 154 14.68 -6.04 11.47
C LEU A 154 16.04 -5.57 12.01
N THR A 155 16.11 -4.34 12.53
CA THR A 155 17.36 -3.77 13.06
C THR A 155 17.89 -4.56 14.25
N ALA A 156 17.04 -5.01 15.18
CA ALA A 156 17.45 -5.85 16.30
C ALA A 156 17.96 -7.23 15.85
N GLY A 157 17.46 -7.76 14.72
CA GLY A 157 17.96 -9.00 14.12
C GLY A 157 19.31 -8.83 13.41
N GLU A 158 19.55 -7.68 12.79
CA GLU A 158 20.84 -7.36 12.17
C GLU A 158 21.94 -7.14 13.21
N GLU A 159 21.65 -6.51 14.36
CA GLU A 159 22.63 -6.34 15.44
C GLU A 159 23.05 -7.68 16.07
N PHE A 160 22.15 -8.66 16.16
CA PHE A 160 22.47 -10.00 16.69
C PHE A 160 23.34 -10.85 15.74
N THR A 161 23.29 -10.60 14.43
CA THR A 161 24.05 -11.37 13.43
C THR A 161 25.42 -10.77 13.11
N ARG A 162 25.70 -9.55 13.56
CA ARG A 162 26.98 -8.82 13.35
C ARG A 162 27.90 -8.75 14.57
N GLY A 163 27.47 -9.23 15.74
CA GLY A 163 28.28 -9.34 16.97
C GLY A 163 28.76 -10.75 17.22
#